data_AF-A0A6M4YNM9-F1
#
_entry.id   AF-A0A6M4YNM9-F1
#
_cell.length_a   1.000
_cell.length_b   1.000
_cell.length_c   1.000
_cell.angle_alpha   90.00
_cell.angle_beta   90.00
_cell.angle_gamma   90.00
#
_symmetry.space_group_name_H-M   'P 1'
#
loop_
_entity.id
_entity.type
_entity.pdbx_description
1 polymer ?
#
loop_
_entity_poly.entity_id
_entity_poly.type
_entity_poly.pdbx_seq_one_letter_code
_entity_poly.pdbx_strand_id
1 'polypeptide(L)'
;MILLPVVLAALTLRQGWYEPGTRNKGAWLDQEVYLLQPLPPHQSKWRLVYLAARRCEAQCQQVPELMSRIHSALGRNLDKLDLVQLTDAPSGGANGAVRVGDMMLVDSQGLAILRYEVPASTAAWPLLGKAVLSDLQQLLKYQRGVQ
;
A
#
# COMPACT_ATOMS: atom_id res chain seq x y z
N MET A 1 1.75 25.29 37.51
CA MET A 1 1.07 25.60 36.24
C MET A 1 1.82 24.96 35.05
N ILE A 2 1.82 23.62 34.96
CA ILE A 2 2.48 22.83 33.87
C ILE A 2 1.56 21.69 33.35
N LEU A 3 0.45 21.40 34.03
CA LEU A 3 -0.49 20.34 33.63
C LEU A 3 -1.43 20.75 32.48
N LEU A 4 -1.64 22.06 32.29
CA LEU A 4 -2.55 22.59 31.28
C LEU A 4 -2.18 22.19 29.84
N PRO A 5 -0.92 22.29 29.36
CA PRO A 5 -0.57 21.85 28.01
C PRO A 5 -0.68 20.33 27.83
N VAL A 6 -0.44 19.52 28.87
CA VAL A 6 -0.55 18.06 28.81
C VAL A 6 -2.01 17.62 28.68
N VAL A 7 -2.91 18.24 29.47
CA VAL A 7 -4.34 17.96 29.39
C VAL A 7 -4.91 18.40 28.04
N LEU A 8 -4.48 19.56 27.52
CA LEU A 8 -4.90 20.02 26.20
C LEU A 8 -4.45 19.06 25.09
N ALA A 9 -3.21 18.59 25.13
CA ALA A 9 -2.69 17.61 24.17
C ALA A 9 -3.40 16.24 24.27
N ALA A 10 -3.76 15.79 25.47
CA ALA A 10 -4.51 14.56 25.65
C ALA A 10 -5.94 14.65 25.09
N LEU A 11 -6.57 15.83 25.19
CA LEU A 11 -7.91 16.07 24.65
C LEU A 11 -7.92 16.12 23.12
N THR A 12 -6.93 16.78 22.50
CA THR A 12 -6.82 16.81 21.03
C THR A 12 -6.59 15.41 20.44
N LEU A 13 -5.80 14.57 21.11
CA LEU A 13 -5.61 13.16 20.74
C LEU A 13 -6.91 12.33 20.88
N ARG A 14 -7.73 12.59 21.90
CA ARG A 14 -8.95 11.82 22.16
C ARG A 14 -10.15 12.21 21.30
N GLN A 15 -10.22 13.45 20.83
CA GLN A 15 -11.30 13.92 19.95
C GLN A 15 -11.08 13.60 18.47
N GLY A 16 -10.00 12.90 18.11
CA GLY A 16 -9.70 12.55 16.71
C GLY A 16 -9.32 13.74 15.84
N TRP A 17 -9.04 14.90 16.44
CA TRP A 17 -8.55 16.10 15.73
C TRP A 17 -7.08 15.95 15.30
N TYR A 18 -6.39 14.97 15.88
CA TYR A 18 -5.07 14.53 15.46
C TYR A 18 -5.22 13.27 14.62
N GLU A 19 -5.12 13.40 13.31
CA GLU A 19 -4.78 12.29 12.44
C GLU A 19 -3.27 12.07 12.63
N PRO A 20 -2.81 10.99 13.31
CA PRO A 20 -1.39 10.69 13.40
C PRO A 20 -0.84 10.67 11.98
N GLY A 21 0.07 11.61 11.70
CA GLY A 21 0.50 11.93 10.35
C GLY A 21 1.25 10.78 9.70
N THR A 22 0.55 9.75 9.25
CA THR A 22 1.06 8.86 8.23
C THR A 22 1.06 9.68 6.95
N ARG A 23 2.24 10.16 6.57
CA ARG A 23 2.43 10.91 5.33
C ARG A 23 1.94 10.13 4.09
N ASN A 24 1.82 8.81 4.22
CA ASN A 24 1.30 7.90 3.19
C ASN A 24 -0.24 7.88 3.21
N LYS A 25 -0.83 7.70 2.03
CA LYS A 25 -2.27 7.56 1.81
C LYS A 25 -2.76 6.12 2.01
N GLY A 26 -1.88 5.13 1.84
CA GLY A 26 -2.14 3.76 2.27
C GLY A 26 -2.03 3.58 3.79
N ALA A 27 -2.72 2.58 4.31
CA ALA A 27 -2.58 2.16 5.70
C ALA A 27 -1.31 1.33 5.87
N TRP A 28 -0.50 1.65 6.88
CA TRP A 28 0.59 0.78 7.29
C TRP A 28 0.04 -0.51 7.89
N LEU A 29 0.71 -1.63 7.62
CA LEU A 29 0.39 -2.89 8.27
C LEU A 29 1.05 -2.91 9.66
N ASP A 30 0.25 -3.16 10.70
CA ASP A 30 0.73 -3.25 12.09
C ASP A 30 1.60 -4.48 12.37
N GLN A 31 1.58 -5.46 11.46
CA GLN A 31 2.34 -6.70 11.54
C GLN A 31 3.07 -6.95 10.23
N GLU A 32 4.24 -7.58 10.32
CA GLU A 32 5.05 -7.94 9.15
C GLU A 32 4.38 -9.08 8.39
N VAL A 33 3.88 -8.79 7.18
CA VAL A 33 3.25 -9.79 6.31
C VAL A 33 4.11 -9.98 5.08
N TYR A 34 4.73 -11.16 4.97
CA TYR A 34 5.51 -11.55 3.79
C TYR A 34 4.61 -12.23 2.76
N LEU A 35 4.33 -11.54 1.66
CA LEU A 35 3.41 -12.00 0.62
C LEU A 35 4.10 -12.76 -0.51
N LEU A 36 5.37 -12.43 -0.76
CA LEU A 36 6.13 -12.91 -1.90
C LEU A 36 7.50 -13.38 -1.45
N GLN A 37 8.13 -14.21 -2.26
CA GLN A 37 9.52 -14.58 -2.03
C GLN A 37 10.43 -13.36 -2.25
N PRO A 38 11.58 -13.28 -1.54
CA PRO A 38 12.58 -12.27 -1.79
C PRO A 38 13.08 -12.31 -3.24
N LEU A 39 13.26 -11.13 -3.84
CA LEU A 39 13.92 -10.98 -5.13
C LEU A 39 15.44 -11.19 -4.97
N PRO A 40 16.14 -11.55 -6.06
CA PRO A 40 17.60 -11.60 -6.05
C PRO A 40 18.22 -10.29 -5.55
N PRO A 41 19.39 -10.30 -4.88
CA PRO A 41 19.97 -9.11 -4.26
C PRO A 41 20.22 -7.92 -5.20
N HIS A 42 20.37 -8.18 -6.51
CA HIS A 42 20.58 -7.16 -7.53
C HIS A 42 19.28 -6.52 -8.04
N GLN A 43 18.11 -7.00 -7.60
CA GLN A 43 16.80 -6.49 -8.00
C GLN A 43 16.11 -5.81 -6.82
N SER A 44 16.21 -4.47 -6.77
CA SER A 44 15.50 -3.65 -5.80
C SER A 44 14.30 -2.98 -6.48
N LYS A 45 13.24 -3.77 -6.67
CA LYS A 45 11.97 -3.32 -7.22
C LYS A 45 10.87 -3.44 -6.19
N TRP A 46 9.95 -2.49 -6.23
CA TRP A 46 8.66 -2.59 -5.56
C TRP A 46 7.73 -3.51 -6.35
N ARG A 47 6.77 -4.11 -5.67
CA ARG A 47 5.74 -4.95 -6.27
C ARG A 47 4.38 -4.42 -5.83
N LEU A 48 3.54 -4.04 -6.79
CA LEU A 48 2.14 -3.71 -6.53
C LEU A 48 1.35 -5.01 -6.59
N VAL A 49 0.90 -5.48 -5.43
CA VAL A 49 0.22 -6.75 -5.27
C VAL A 49 -1.28 -6.51 -5.16
N TYR A 50 -2.10 -7.27 -5.89
CA TYR A 50 -3.54 -7.32 -5.67
C TYR A 50 -3.97 -8.73 -5.28
N LEU A 51 -4.69 -8.86 -4.16
CA LEU A 51 -5.28 -10.13 -3.73
C LEU A 51 -6.67 -10.29 -4.34
N ALA A 52 -6.73 -10.91 -5.50
CA ALA A 52 -7.99 -11.21 -6.17
C ALA A 52 -8.75 -12.34 -5.46
N ALA A 53 -10.07 -12.21 -5.39
CA ALA A 53 -10.93 -13.31 -4.98
C ALA A 53 -10.91 -14.42 -6.05
N ARG A 54 -11.00 -15.69 -5.64
CA ARG A 54 -11.21 -16.80 -6.58
C ARG A 54 -12.48 -16.62 -7.42
N ARG A 55 -13.50 -15.98 -6.85
CA ARG A 55 -14.72 -15.56 -7.54
C ARG A 55 -14.71 -14.04 -7.62
N CYS A 56 -14.23 -13.54 -8.76
CA CYS A 56 -14.01 -12.13 -9.02
C CYS A 56 -15.17 -11.60 -9.87
N GLU A 57 -15.97 -10.69 -9.32
CA GLU A 57 -17.02 -9.97 -10.05
C GLU A 57 -16.41 -8.91 -10.99
N ALA A 58 -17.25 -8.29 -11.83
CA ALA A 58 -16.81 -7.39 -12.91
C ALA A 58 -15.87 -6.27 -12.44
N GLN A 59 -16.02 -5.74 -11.22
CA GLN A 59 -15.16 -4.67 -10.70
C GLN A 59 -13.74 -5.17 -10.41
N CYS A 60 -13.60 -6.37 -9.84
CA CYS A 60 -12.30 -6.96 -9.53
C CYS A 60 -11.49 -7.25 -10.81
N GLN A 61 -12.16 -7.56 -11.92
CA GLN A 61 -11.52 -7.78 -13.23
C GLN A 61 -10.89 -6.52 -13.82
N GLN A 62 -11.33 -5.34 -13.38
CA GLN A 62 -10.80 -4.07 -13.87
C GLN A 62 -9.57 -3.60 -13.07
N VAL A 63 -9.25 -4.23 -11.93
CA VAL A 63 -8.12 -3.82 -11.08
C VAL A 63 -6.76 -3.93 -11.77
N PRO A 64 -6.47 -4.97 -12.58
CA PRO A 64 -5.23 -5.05 -13.35
C PRO A 64 -5.02 -3.85 -14.29
N GLU A 65 -6.10 -3.31 -14.88
CA GLU A 65 -6.04 -2.11 -15.71
C GLU A 65 -5.68 -0.87 -14.88
N LEU A 66 -6.25 -0.74 -13.68
CA LEU A 66 -5.86 0.32 -12.74
C LEU A 66 -4.37 0.21 -12.38
N MET A 67 -3.90 -1.00 -12.07
CA MET A 67 -2.49 -1.27 -11.75
C MET A 67 -1.57 -0.90 -12.93
N SER A 68 -1.96 -1.24 -14.16
CA SER A 68 -1.23 -0.86 -15.39
C SER A 68 -1.16 0.66 -15.58
N ARG A 69 -2.24 1.39 -15.30
CA ARG A 69 -2.26 2.87 -15.31
C ARG A 69 -1.36 3.47 -14.25
N ILE A 70 -1.32 2.91 -13.05
CA ILE A 70 -0.40 3.34 -11.98
C ILE A 70 1.05 3.12 -12.42
N HIS A 71 1.36 1.93 -12.93
CA HIS A 71 2.70 1.58 -13.41
C HIS A 71 3.18 2.49 -14.54
N SER A 72 2.36 2.71 -15.57
CA SER A 72 2.70 3.63 -16.67
C SER A 72 2.85 5.08 -16.20
N ALA A 73 2.06 5.53 -15.23
CA ALA A 73 2.14 6.87 -14.66
C ALA A 73 3.44 7.14 -13.88
N LEU A 74 4.24 6.13 -13.54
CA LEU A 74 5.58 6.30 -12.98
C LEU A 74 6.59 6.86 -13.98
N GLY A 75 6.29 6.82 -15.28
CA GLY A 75 7.17 7.31 -16.33
C GLY A 75 8.55 6.66 -16.23
N ARG A 76 9.60 7.46 -16.04
CA ARG A 76 11.00 7.00 -15.99
C ARG A 76 11.32 5.96 -14.91
N ASN A 77 10.45 5.77 -13.93
CA ASN A 77 10.65 4.81 -12.84
C ASN A 77 9.79 3.54 -13.00
N LEU A 78 9.18 3.31 -14.17
CA LEU A 78 8.32 2.15 -14.39
C LEU A 78 9.06 0.83 -14.12
N ASP A 79 10.35 0.75 -14.46
CA ASP A 79 11.21 -0.43 -14.22
C ASP A 79 11.40 -0.75 -12.74
N LYS A 80 11.04 0.17 -11.83
CA LYS A 80 11.13 0.00 -10.38
C LYS A 80 9.89 -0.61 -9.75
N LEU A 81 8.83 -0.85 -10.53
CA LEU A 81 7.59 -1.44 -10.05
C LEU A 81 7.20 -2.64 -10.92
N ASP A 82 7.05 -3.81 -10.31
CA ASP A 82 6.42 -4.96 -10.96
C ASP A 82 4.96 -5.11 -10.47
N LEU A 83 4.09 -5.65 -11.32
CA LEU A 83 2.68 -5.89 -10.99
C LEU A 83 2.48 -7.37 -10.69
N VAL A 84 1.82 -7.68 -9.57
CA VAL A 84 1.59 -9.07 -9.13
C VAL A 84 0.13 -9.24 -8.72
N GLN A 85 -0.49 -10.32 -9.18
CA GLN A 85 -1.83 -10.70 -8.75
C GLN A 85 -1.76 -12.06 -8.06
N LEU A 86 -2.33 -12.15 -6.87
CA LEU A 86 -2.45 -13.40 -6.12
C LEU A 86 -3.94 -13.76 -5.99
N THR A 87 -4.26 -15.05 -6.05
CA THR A 87 -5.64 -15.54 -5.91
C THR A 87 -5.93 -16.14 -4.54
N ASP A 88 -4.90 -16.24 -3.69
CA ASP A 88 -4.98 -16.73 -2.32
C ASP A 88 -4.10 -15.87 -1.43
N ALA A 89 -4.59 -15.54 -0.24
CA ALA A 89 -3.73 -14.97 0.79
C ALA A 89 -2.77 -16.07 1.28
N PRO A 90 -1.45 -15.79 1.40
CA PRO A 90 -0.50 -16.80 1.83
C PRO A 90 -0.86 -17.33 3.22
N SER A 91 -0.81 -18.65 3.37
CA SER A 91 -1.28 -19.40 4.56
C SER A 91 -0.46 -19.17 5.83
N GLY A 92 0.66 -18.44 5.74
CA GLY A 92 1.55 -18.13 6.85
C GLY A 92 1.60 -16.64 7.11
N GLY A 93 0.94 -16.19 8.19
CA GLY A 93 1.28 -14.89 8.82
C GLY A 93 0.28 -13.75 8.69
N ALA A 94 -1.02 -14.00 8.48
CA ALA A 94 -2.01 -12.91 8.54
C ALA A 94 -3.21 -13.30 9.40
N ASN A 95 -3.17 -12.93 10.69
CA ASN A 95 -4.34 -12.88 11.56
C ASN A 95 -5.29 -11.76 11.10
N GLY A 96 -5.79 -11.82 9.86
CA GLY A 96 -6.74 -10.86 9.28
C GLY A 96 -6.17 -9.48 8.89
N ALA A 97 -4.84 -9.28 8.96
CA ALA A 97 -4.18 -8.04 8.56
C ALA A 97 -4.33 -7.72 7.07
N VAL A 98 -4.45 -8.76 6.26
CA VAL A 98 -4.56 -8.67 4.81
C VAL A 98 -5.77 -9.48 4.37
N ARG A 99 -6.57 -8.90 3.47
CA ARG A 99 -7.85 -9.43 3.03
C ARG A 99 -7.90 -9.52 1.51
N VAL A 100 -8.73 -10.44 1.03
CA VAL A 100 -9.09 -10.51 -0.39
C VAL A 100 -9.75 -9.18 -0.78
N GLY A 101 -9.33 -8.62 -1.92
CA GLY A 101 -9.72 -7.30 -2.40
C GLY A 101 -8.71 -6.20 -2.06
N ASP A 102 -7.71 -6.48 -1.21
CA ASP A 102 -6.67 -5.50 -0.89
C ASP A 102 -5.65 -5.37 -2.02
N MET A 103 -5.16 -4.14 -2.20
CA MET A 103 -3.99 -3.82 -2.99
C MET A 103 -2.85 -3.41 -2.05
N MET A 104 -1.63 -3.88 -2.28
CA MET A 104 -0.49 -3.64 -1.40
C MET A 104 0.77 -3.24 -2.15
N LEU A 105 1.57 -2.37 -1.53
CA LEU A 105 2.95 -2.13 -1.93
C LEU A 105 3.88 -3.04 -1.12
N VAL A 106 4.62 -3.87 -1.85
CA VAL A 106 5.52 -4.89 -1.32
C VAL A 106 6.95 -4.57 -1.75
N ASP A 107 7.90 -4.69 -0.83
CA ASP A 107 9.31 -4.43 -1.11
C ASP A 107 10.01 -5.58 -1.87
N SER A 108 11.34 -5.51 -2.00
CA SER A 108 12.12 -6.56 -2.64
C SER A 108 12.24 -7.84 -1.80
N GLN A 109 12.08 -7.78 -0.47
CA GLN A 109 12.10 -8.95 0.42
C GLN A 109 10.75 -9.66 0.49
N GLY A 110 9.70 -9.05 -0.06
CA GLY A 110 8.35 -9.61 -0.06
C GLY A 110 7.49 -9.13 1.10
N LEU A 111 7.99 -8.17 1.88
CA LEU A 111 7.27 -7.54 2.97
C LEU A 111 6.24 -6.56 2.42
N ALA A 112 4.97 -6.75 2.78
CA ALA A 112 3.91 -5.79 2.53
C ALA A 112 4.04 -4.61 3.50
N ILE A 113 4.11 -3.40 2.95
CA ILE A 113 4.40 -2.17 3.71
C ILE A 113 3.16 -1.29 3.80
N LEU A 114 2.50 -1.05 2.66
CA LEU A 114 1.27 -0.25 2.59
C LEU A 114 0.14 -1.07 2.01
N ARG A 115 -1.04 -0.93 2.60
CA ARG A 115 -2.30 -1.52 2.16
C ARG A 115 -3.26 -0.43 1.69
N TYR A 116 -3.98 -0.71 0.62
CA TYR A 116 -5.03 0.12 0.04
C TYR A 116 -6.29 -0.73 -0.14
N GLU A 117 -7.41 -0.19 0.31
CA GLU A 117 -8.73 -0.77 0.02
C GLU A 117 -9.11 -0.39 -1.41
N VAL A 118 -9.45 -1.38 -2.24
CA VAL A 118 -9.95 -1.12 -3.59
C VAL A 118 -11.44 -0.76 -3.50
N PRO A 119 -11.85 0.47 -3.85
CA PRO A 119 -13.24 0.87 -3.75
C PRO A 119 -14.12 0.05 -4.69
N ALA A 120 -15.30 -0.35 -4.21
CA ALA A 120 -16.30 -1.05 -5.02
C ALA A 120 -16.80 -0.21 -6.21
N SER A 121 -16.78 1.12 -6.09
CA SER A 121 -17.15 2.03 -7.16
C SER A 121 -15.92 2.50 -7.95
N THR A 122 -15.94 2.28 -9.26
CA THR A 122 -14.89 2.71 -10.19
C THR A 122 -14.74 4.23 -10.26
N ALA A 123 -15.76 4.99 -9.83
CA ALA A 123 -15.68 6.45 -9.75
C ALA A 123 -14.58 6.96 -8.80
N ALA A 124 -14.22 6.17 -7.78
CA ALA A 124 -13.17 6.51 -6.81
C ALA A 124 -11.77 6.02 -7.23
N TRP A 125 -11.65 5.26 -8.32
CA TRP A 125 -10.39 4.66 -8.73
C TRP A 125 -9.30 5.67 -9.16
N PRO A 126 -9.62 6.82 -9.79
CA PRO A 126 -8.61 7.84 -10.05
C PRO A 126 -7.96 8.37 -8.75
N LEU A 127 -8.74 8.48 -7.67
CA LEU A 127 -8.23 8.90 -6.35
C LEU A 127 -7.33 7.82 -5.75
N LEU A 128 -7.75 6.55 -5.80
CA LEU A 128 -6.91 5.42 -5.39
C LEU A 128 -5.59 5.39 -6.17
N GLY A 129 -5.63 5.49 -7.50
CA GLY A 129 -4.43 5.50 -8.34
C GLY A 129 -3.49 6.65 -7.99
N LYS A 130 -4.02 7.85 -7.71
CA LYS A 130 -3.23 8.99 -7.27
C LYS A 130 -2.59 8.76 -5.89
N ALA A 131 -3.32 8.15 -4.95
CA ALA A 131 -2.82 7.79 -3.62
C ALA A 131 -1.63 6.82 -3.73
N VAL A 132 -1.81 5.71 -4.43
CA VAL A 132 -0.76 4.70 -4.66
C VAL A 132 0.46 5.32 -5.36
N LEU A 133 0.23 6.11 -6.41
CA LEU A 133 1.31 6.75 -7.16
C LEU A 133 2.11 7.74 -6.29
N SER A 134 1.44 8.56 -5.49
CA SER A 134 2.07 9.52 -4.58
C SER A 134 2.97 8.82 -3.57
N ASP A 135 2.46 7.77 -2.92
CA ASP A 135 3.19 7.00 -1.92
C ASP A 135 4.39 6.28 -2.54
N LEU A 136 4.19 5.64 -3.70
CA LEU A 136 5.28 4.96 -4.41
C LEU A 136 6.38 5.92 -4.87
N GLN A 137 6.02 7.09 -5.41
CA GLN A 137 7.00 8.11 -5.77
C GLN A 137 7.81 8.60 -4.56
N GLN A 138 7.18 8.71 -3.41
CA GLN A 138 7.85 9.07 -2.17
C GLN A 138 8.81 7.96 -1.72
N LEU A 139 8.38 6.70 -1.71
CA LEU A 139 9.22 5.55 -1.35
C LEU A 139 10.44 5.42 -2.27
N LEU A 140 10.25 5.58 -3.59
CA LEU A 140 11.34 5.55 -4.57
C LEU A 140 12.34 6.70 -4.38
N LYS A 141 11.90 7.88 -3.93
CA LYS A 141 12.82 8.98 -3.61
C LYS A 141 13.68 8.64 -2.40
N TYR A 142 13.09 8.04 -1.36
CA TYR A 142 13.83 7.67 -0.14
C TYR A 142 14.92 6.64 -0.39
N GLN A 143 14.66 5.62 -1.21
CA GLN A 143 15.67 4.61 -1.56
C GLN A 143 16.88 5.17 -2.32
N ARG A 144 16.74 6.34 -2.97
CA ARG A 144 17.87 6.99 -3.65
C ARG A 144 18.76 7.78 -2.71
N GLY A 145 18.23 8.24 -1.58
CA GLY A 145 18.98 9.04 -0.61
C GLY A 145 19.81 8.23 0.38
N VAL A 146 19.75 6.90 0.31
CA VAL A 146 20.50 5.96 1.16
C VAL A 146 21.77 5.43 0.43
N GLN A 147 22.00 5.88 -0.80
CA GLN A 147 23.18 5.55 -1.61
C GLN A 147 24.22 6.67 -1.57
#